data_AF-A0A2G1Z5S8-F1
#
_entry.id   AF-A0A2G1Z5S8-F1
#
_cell.length_a   1.000
_cell.length_b   1.000
_cell.length_c   1.000
_cell.angle_alpha   90.00
_cell.angle_beta   90.00
_cell.angle_gamma   90.00
#
_symmetry.space_group_name_H-M   'P 1'
#
loop_
_entity.id
_entity.type
_entity.pdbx_description
1 polymer ?
#
loop_
_entity_poly.entity_id
_entity_poly.type
_entity_poly.pdbx_seq_one_letter_code
_entity_poly.pdbx_strand_id
1 'polypeptide(L)'
;MPLYETVIIARQDISTQQVETLTEQMSAFVTDGGGTIAKVENWGLRNLAYKIKKNRKGHYVLLNIDAPVAAVKEMERNLLLHEDILRHMTLRVEELDENDSVMLQNRNARTSPRRDRDEKTTPPAAKAAPAAEEKAAPAAEEKSAPAAKVETTAETKTTVEGEA
;
A
#
# COMPACT_ATOMS: atom_id res chain seq x y z
N MET A 1 5.25 -11.78 23.36
CA MET A 1 4.06 -12.36 24.02
C MET A 1 3.62 -13.54 23.14
N PRO A 2 2.47 -14.23 23.31
CA PRO A 2 2.09 -15.20 22.29
C PRO A 2 1.82 -14.50 20.95
N LEU A 3 2.32 -15.10 19.88
CA LEU A 3 2.21 -14.58 18.52
C LEU A 3 0.99 -15.20 17.83
N TYR A 4 0.28 -14.39 17.07
CA TYR A 4 -0.93 -14.79 16.37
C TYR A 4 -0.94 -14.31 14.93
N GLU A 5 -1.50 -15.14 14.07
CA GLU A 5 -1.89 -14.77 12.72
C GLU A 5 -3.40 -14.80 12.62
N THR A 6 -3.99 -13.67 12.22
CA THR A 6 -5.43 -13.56 12.02
C THR A 6 -5.71 -13.27 10.56
N VAL A 7 -6.45 -14.18 9.92
CA VAL A 7 -6.96 -13.98 8.57
C VAL A 7 -8.42 -13.56 8.65
N ILE A 8 -8.75 -12.44 8.03
CA ILE A 8 -10.11 -11.89 7.96
C ILE A 8 -10.58 -11.92 6.51
N ILE A 9 -11.82 -12.37 6.32
CA ILE A 9 -12.53 -12.33 5.04
C ILE A 9 -13.72 -11.40 5.19
N ALA A 10 -13.67 -10.25 4.53
CA ALA A 10 -14.77 -9.30 4.48
C ALA A 10 -15.64 -9.49 3.22
N ARG A 11 -16.87 -8.96 3.25
CA ARG A 11 -17.82 -8.98 2.13
C ARG A 11 -17.21 -8.39 0.86
N GLN A 12 -17.71 -8.78 -0.32
CA GLN A 12 -17.23 -8.23 -1.60
C GLN A 12 -17.83 -6.87 -1.96
N ASP A 13 -18.88 -6.45 -1.25
CA ASP A 13 -19.70 -5.28 -1.60
C ASP A 13 -19.15 -3.99 -0.96
N ILE A 14 -18.18 -4.10 -0.07
CA ILE A 14 -17.49 -2.98 0.58
C ILE A 14 -16.30 -2.51 -0.25
N SER A 15 -15.96 -1.23 -0.17
CA SER A 15 -14.80 -0.67 -0.85
C SER A 15 -13.50 -1.08 -0.15
N THR A 16 -12.38 -0.98 -0.86
CA THR A 16 -11.05 -1.22 -0.27
C THR A 16 -10.75 -0.26 0.88
N GLN A 17 -11.23 0.98 0.81
CA GLN A 17 -11.08 1.96 1.88
C GLN A 17 -11.83 1.53 3.16
N GLN A 18 -13.03 0.98 3.01
CA GLN A 18 -13.81 0.47 4.14
C GLN A 18 -13.15 -0.78 4.77
N VAL A 19 -12.50 -1.62 3.96
CA VAL A 19 -11.70 -2.75 4.45
C VAL A 19 -10.52 -2.25 5.30
N GLU A 20 -9.83 -1.20 4.85
CA GLU A 20 -8.73 -0.59 5.60
C GLU A 20 -9.22 -0.01 6.93
N THR A 21 -10.31 0.76 6.92
CA THR A 21 -10.92 1.27 8.16
C THR A 21 -11.33 0.15 9.12
N LEU A 22 -11.90 -0.94 8.60
CA LEU A 22 -12.21 -2.12 9.41
C LEU A 22 -10.95 -2.72 10.02
N THR A 23 -9.89 -2.83 9.24
CA THR A 23 -8.62 -3.38 9.69
C THR A 23 -7.99 -2.51 10.78
N GLU A 24 -8.07 -1.19 10.64
CA GLU A 24 -7.64 -0.22 11.65
C GLU A 24 -8.46 -0.33 12.95
N GLN A 25 -9.78 -0.51 12.86
CA GLN A 25 -10.62 -0.73 14.04
C GLN A 25 -10.25 -2.02 14.78
N MET A 26 -10.02 -3.11 14.05
CA MET A 26 -9.60 -4.38 14.65
C MET A 26 -8.21 -4.27 15.28
N SER A 27 -7.33 -3.51 14.61
CA SER A 27 -6.01 -3.16 15.11
C SER A 27 -6.07 -2.36 16.42
N ALA A 28 -6.99 -1.40 16.51
CA ALA A 28 -7.19 -0.58 17.70
C ALA A 28 -7.57 -1.42 18.93
N PHE A 29 -8.47 -2.41 18.78
CA PHE A 29 -8.81 -3.31 19.90
C PHE A 29 -7.61 -4.11 20.41
N VAL A 30 -6.70 -4.49 19.52
CA VAL A 30 -5.46 -5.19 19.89
C VAL A 30 -4.52 -4.25 20.64
N THR A 31 -4.34 -3.02 20.16
CA THR A 31 -3.46 -2.03 20.80
C THR A 31 -3.99 -1.56 22.15
N ASP A 32 -5.31 -1.37 22.27
CA ASP A 32 -5.98 -1.01 23.52
C ASP A 32 -5.84 -2.11 24.58
N GLY A 33 -5.79 -3.37 24.14
CA GLY A 33 -5.52 -4.54 24.97
C GLY A 33 -4.04 -4.75 25.33
N GLY A 34 -3.15 -3.82 24.96
CA GLY A 34 -1.72 -3.88 25.24
C GLY A 34 -0.93 -4.79 24.30
N GLY A 35 -1.48 -5.12 23.13
CA GLY A 35 -0.79 -5.83 22.06
C GLY A 35 -0.15 -4.89 21.04
N THR A 36 0.69 -5.46 20.18
CA THR A 36 1.29 -4.78 19.03
C THR A 36 0.97 -5.53 17.75
N ILE A 37 0.97 -4.80 16.65
CA ILE A 37 0.73 -5.36 15.31
C ILE A 37 2.05 -5.31 14.57
N ALA A 38 2.57 -6.49 14.23
CA ALA A 38 3.84 -6.60 13.52
C ALA A 38 3.65 -6.32 12.02
N LYS A 39 2.54 -6.80 11.44
CA LYS A 39 2.30 -6.71 10.00
C LYS A 39 0.82 -6.72 9.68
N VAL A 40 0.45 -5.92 8.68
CA VAL A 40 -0.87 -5.90 8.07
C VAL A 40 -0.70 -6.13 6.57
N GLU A 41 -1.30 -7.18 6.03
CA GLU A 41 -1.28 -7.45 4.59
C GLU A 41 -2.68 -7.49 3.98
N ASN A 42 -2.93 -6.57 3.05
CA ASN A 42 -4.17 -6.53 2.28
C ASN A 42 -4.00 -7.28 0.96
N TRP A 43 -4.48 -8.52 0.89
CA TRP A 43 -4.43 -9.35 -0.33
C TRP A 43 -5.46 -8.92 -1.39
N GLY A 44 -6.45 -8.12 -1.00
CA GLY A 44 -7.48 -7.60 -1.89
C GLY A 44 -8.59 -8.61 -2.17
N LEU A 45 -9.32 -8.42 -3.27
CA LEU A 45 -10.50 -9.22 -3.62
C LEU A 45 -10.09 -10.57 -4.23
N ARG A 46 -10.55 -11.68 -3.65
CA ARG A 46 -10.27 -13.04 -4.13
C ARG A 46 -11.53 -13.89 -4.23
N ASN A 47 -11.52 -14.88 -5.11
CA ASN A 47 -12.63 -15.83 -5.26
C ASN A 47 -12.64 -16.84 -4.11
N LEU A 48 -13.81 -17.06 -3.52
CA LEU A 48 -14.04 -18.11 -2.54
C LEU A 48 -14.30 -19.44 -3.25
N ALA A 49 -13.86 -20.55 -2.65
CA ALA A 49 -14.11 -21.89 -3.19
C ALA A 49 -15.62 -22.22 -3.27
N TYR A 50 -16.41 -21.68 -2.35
CA TYR A 50 -17.86 -21.82 -2.30
C TYR A 50 -18.52 -20.53 -1.79
N LYS A 51 -19.86 -20.45 -1.90
CA LYS A 51 -20.62 -19.27 -1.49
C LYS A 51 -20.67 -19.19 0.04
N ILE A 52 -20.27 -18.07 0.62
CA ILE A 52 -20.42 -17.76 2.05
C ILE A 52 -21.36 -16.56 2.16
N LYS A 53 -22.45 -16.68 2.93
CA LYS A 53 -23.50 -15.63 3.05
C LYS A 53 -23.94 -15.02 1.69
N LYS A 54 -23.98 -15.85 0.63
CA LYS A 54 -24.28 -15.51 -0.79
C LYS A 54 -23.16 -14.80 -1.57
N ASN A 55 -22.02 -14.47 -0.96
CA ASN A 55 -20.86 -13.89 -1.65
C ASN A 55 -20.01 -14.97 -2.33
N ARG A 56 -19.51 -14.70 -3.54
CA ARG A 56 -18.58 -15.56 -4.30
C ARG A 56 -17.14 -15.09 -4.22
N LYS A 57 -16.94 -13.82 -3.84
CA LYS A 57 -15.63 -13.20 -3.62
C LYS A 57 -15.60 -12.61 -2.21
N GLY A 58 -14.41 -12.28 -1.73
CA GLY A 58 -14.21 -11.57 -0.48
C GLY A 58 -12.87 -10.85 -0.45
N HIS A 59 -12.80 -9.80 0.36
CA HIS A 59 -11.54 -9.12 0.63
C HIS A 59 -10.80 -9.87 1.73
N TYR A 60 -9.54 -10.24 1.43
CA TYR A 60 -8.69 -10.94 2.37
C TYR A 60 -7.69 -9.98 2.99
N VAL A 61 -7.58 -10.06 4.31
CA VAL A 61 -6.62 -9.33 5.13
C VAL A 61 -5.93 -10.31 6.07
N LEU A 62 -4.61 -10.21 6.19
CA LEU A 62 -3.81 -10.92 7.18
C LEU A 62 -3.27 -9.91 8.19
N LEU A 63 -3.36 -10.27 9.46
CA LEU A 63 -2.84 -9.53 10.60
C LEU A 63 -1.88 -10.40 11.39
N ASN A 64 -0.63 -9.95 11.53
CA ASN A 64 0.36 -10.56 12.40
C ASN A 64 0.40 -9.76 13.69
N ILE A 65 0.09 -10.41 14.80
CA ILE A 65 -0.21 -9.79 16.08
C ILE A 65 0.69 -10.39 17.16
N ASP A 66 1.31 -9.55 17.97
CA ASP A 66 1.94 -9.93 19.24
C ASP A 66 1.10 -9.36 20.39
N ALA A 67 0.25 -10.18 21.01
CA ALA A 67 -0.72 -9.68 21.98
C ALA A 67 -1.02 -10.71 23.08
N PRO A 68 -1.47 -10.26 24.27
CA PRO A 68 -1.99 -11.17 25.28
C PRO A 68 -3.31 -11.80 24.83
N VAL A 69 -3.61 -12.99 25.36
CA VAL A 69 -4.82 -13.77 25.02
C VAL A 69 -6.12 -12.97 25.21
N ALA A 70 -6.16 -12.10 26.23
CA ALA A 70 -7.33 -11.26 26.51
C ALA A 70 -7.64 -10.28 25.37
N ALA A 71 -6.61 -9.62 24.81
CA ALA A 71 -6.77 -8.67 23.72
C ALA A 71 -7.26 -9.37 22.44
N VAL A 72 -6.70 -10.54 22.13
CA VAL A 72 -7.11 -11.35 20.96
C VAL A 72 -8.57 -11.79 21.08
N LYS A 73 -9.00 -12.18 22.28
CA LYS A 73 -10.38 -12.62 22.52
C LYS A 73 -11.40 -11.50 22.37
N GLU A 74 -11.06 -10.28 22.80
CA GLU A 74 -11.92 -9.11 22.57
C GLU A 74 -11.97 -8.73 21.09
N MET A 75 -10.84 -8.78 20.38
CA MET A 75 -10.82 -8.61 18.93
C MET A 75 -11.71 -9.66 18.22
N GLU A 76 -11.56 -10.94 18.53
CA GLU A 76 -12.39 -12.02 17.95
C GLU A 76 -13.88 -11.81 18.20
N ARG A 77 -14.25 -11.34 19.39
CA ARG A 77 -15.63 -11.00 19.73
C ARG A 77 -16.15 -9.90 18.81
N ASN A 78 -15.37 -8.84 18.57
CA ASN A 78 -15.76 -7.77 17.66
C ASN A 78 -15.81 -8.24 16.20
N LEU A 79 -14.88 -9.11 15.77
CA LEU A 79 -14.90 -9.73 14.44
C LEU A 79 -16.16 -10.56 14.18
N LEU A 80 -16.67 -11.24 15.22
CA LEU A 80 -17.92 -12.02 15.16
C LEU A 80 -19.17 -11.13 15.06
N LEU A 81 -19.16 -9.98 15.76
CA LEU A 81 -20.29 -9.05 15.81
C LEU A 81 -20.40 -8.20 14.54
N HIS A 82 -19.29 -8.00 13.81
CA HIS A 82 -19.28 -7.15 12.64
C HIS A 82 -19.99 -7.80 11.43
N GLU A 83 -21.01 -7.12 10.89
CA GLU A 83 -21.83 -7.68 9.80
C GLU A 83 -21.05 -7.83 8.47
N ASP A 84 -20.05 -6.97 8.25
CA ASP A 84 -19.18 -7.01 7.07
C ASP A 84 -18.20 -8.18 7.03
N ILE A 85 -18.07 -8.92 8.13
CA ILE A 85 -17.14 -10.04 8.20
C ILE A 85 -17.89 -11.33 7.82
N LEU A 86 -17.35 -12.01 6.83
CA LEU A 86 -17.84 -13.31 6.38
C LEU A 86 -17.27 -14.43 7.25
N ARG A 87 -15.96 -14.36 7.51
CA ARG A 87 -15.22 -15.36 8.29
C ARG A 87 -13.91 -14.74 8.79
N HIS A 88 -13.47 -15.18 9.97
CA HIS A 88 -12.12 -14.95 10.46
C HIS A 88 -11.54 -16.30 10.90
N MET A 89 -10.21 -16.38 10.98
CA MET A 89 -9.49 -17.50 11.55
C MET A 89 -8.25 -16.96 12.24
N THR A 90 -8.11 -17.29 13.52
CA THR A 90 -6.96 -16.93 14.34
C THR A 90 -6.13 -18.17 14.61
N LEU A 91 -4.83 -18.10 14.34
CA LEU A 91 -3.87 -19.16 14.62
C LEU A 91 -2.82 -18.63 15.57
N ARG A 92 -2.44 -19.42 16.57
CA ARG A 92 -1.27 -19.15 17.39
C ARG A 92 -0.05 -19.70 16.68
N VAL A 93 1.00 -18.90 16.55
CA VAL A 93 2.23 -19.25 15.84
C VAL A 93 3.42 -19.12 16.80
N GLU A 94 4.50 -19.83 16.50
CA GLU A 94 5.75 -19.79 17.28
C GLU A 94 6.66 -18.63 16.85
N GLU A 95 6.62 -18.26 15.57
CA GLU A 95 7.41 -17.19 14.96
C GLU A 95 6.55 -16.41 13.95
N LEU A 96 6.80 -15.11 13.79
CA LEU A 96 6.14 -14.29 12.78
C LEU A 96 7.06 -14.16 11.57
N ASP A 97 6.57 -14.57 10.39
CA ASP A 97 7.28 -14.32 9.15
C ASP A 97 7.26 -12.82 8.82
N GLU A 98 8.44 -12.21 8.77
CA GLU A 98 8.60 -10.80 8.34
C GLU A 98 8.41 -10.65 6.82
N ASN A 99 8.69 -11.72 6.07
CA ASN A 99 8.61 -11.75 4.62
C ASN A 99 7.16 -11.57 4.13
N ASP A 100 7.00 -10.93 2.97
CA ASP A 100 5.69 -10.84 2.31
C ASP A 100 5.12 -12.21 2.04
N SER A 101 3.84 -12.42 2.36
CA SER A 101 3.20 -13.68 2.06
C SER A 101 3.27 -14.00 0.57
N VAL A 102 3.27 -15.30 0.25
CA VAL A 102 3.21 -15.80 -1.14
C VAL A 102 2.06 -15.16 -1.94
N MET A 103 0.98 -14.78 -1.23
CA MET A 103 -0.18 -14.14 -1.82
C MET A 103 0.12 -12.70 -2.29
N LEU A 104 0.89 -11.94 -1.52
CA LEU A 104 1.31 -10.58 -1.88
C LEU A 104 2.44 -10.59 -2.92
N GLN A 105 3.41 -11.49 -2.77
CA GLN A 105 4.54 -11.66 -3.71
C GLN A 105 4.03 -11.95 -5.14
N ASN A 106 3.07 -12.86 -5.28
CA ASN A 106 2.47 -13.21 -6.57
C ASN A 106 1.66 -12.06 -7.21
N ARG A 107 1.18 -11.10 -6.41
CA ARG A 107 0.51 -9.90 -6.92
C ARG A 107 1.55 -8.91 -7.43
N ASN A 108 2.59 -8.64 -6.65
CA ASN A 108 3.64 -7.70 -7.00
C ASN A 108 4.41 -8.14 -8.25
N ALA A 109 4.72 -9.43 -8.39
CA ALA A 109 5.39 -9.99 -9.56
C ALA A 109 4.59 -9.83 -10.87
N ARG A 110 3.24 -9.81 -10.78
CA ARG A 110 2.36 -9.61 -11.95
C ARG A 110 2.17 -8.14 -12.31
N THR A 111 2.35 -7.23 -11.36
CA THR A 111 2.17 -5.78 -11.54
C THR A 111 3.46 -5.07 -11.98
N SER A 112 4.64 -5.69 -11.90
CA SER A 112 5.85 -5.10 -12.46
C SER A 112 5.64 -4.73 -13.94
N PRO A 113 5.77 -3.44 -14.31
CA PRO A 113 5.79 -3.04 -15.70
C PRO A 113 6.87 -3.85 -16.40
N ARG A 114 6.55 -4.39 -17.59
CA ARG A 114 7.57 -4.91 -18.50
C ARG A 114 8.54 -3.76 -18.74
N ARG A 115 9.63 -3.70 -17.97
CA ARG A 115 10.75 -2.80 -18.23
C ARG A 115 11.13 -3.03 -19.68
N ASP A 116 11.08 -1.94 -20.40
CA ASP A 116 11.19 -1.79 -21.84
C ASP A 116 12.13 -2.84 -22.44
N ARG A 117 11.56 -3.78 -23.18
CA ARG A 117 12.32 -4.59 -24.15
C ARG A 117 12.45 -3.77 -25.43
N ASP A 118 13.09 -2.63 -25.31
CA ASP A 118 13.56 -1.82 -26.43
C ASP A 118 14.86 -1.14 -26.00
N GLU A 119 15.93 -1.92 -25.83
CA GLU A 119 17.25 -1.45 -26.26
C GLU A 119 18.23 -2.61 -26.44
N LYS A 120 18.88 -2.61 -27.62
CA LYS A 120 20.12 -3.33 -27.96
C LYS A 120 20.01 -4.73 -28.60
N THR A 121 19.50 -4.79 -29.83
CA THR A 121 20.07 -5.71 -30.84
C THR A 121 19.95 -5.12 -32.26
N THR A 122 20.73 -4.07 -32.54
CA THR A 122 21.16 -3.83 -33.92
C THR A 122 22.51 -4.54 -34.06
N PRO A 123 22.62 -5.63 -34.85
CA PRO A 123 23.88 -6.34 -35.04
C PRO A 123 24.91 -5.48 -35.80
N PRO A 124 26.22 -5.60 -35.49
CA PRO A 124 27.25 -4.71 -35.99
C PRO A 124 27.74 -5.08 -37.40
N ALA A 125 28.02 -4.02 -38.17
CA ALA A 125 29.04 -3.88 -39.22
C ALA A 125 28.97 -4.74 -40.50
N ALA A 126 28.88 -4.06 -41.66
CA ALA A 126 29.92 -4.14 -42.72
C ALA A 126 29.68 -3.20 -43.93
N LYS A 127 30.67 -2.32 -44.16
CA LYS A 127 31.20 -1.78 -45.44
C LYS A 127 30.42 -0.72 -46.24
N ALA A 128 30.92 0.52 -46.22
CA ALA A 128 31.75 1.11 -47.29
C ALA A 128 32.12 2.58 -46.96
N ALA A 129 33.38 2.95 -47.19
CA ALA A 129 34.00 4.28 -46.98
C ALA A 129 34.21 4.99 -48.35
N PRO A 130 34.90 6.16 -48.47
CA PRO A 130 34.85 7.47 -47.78
C PRO A 130 34.86 8.69 -48.75
N ALA A 131 35.11 9.92 -48.22
CA ALA A 131 35.48 11.22 -48.87
C ALA A 131 34.31 12.21 -49.14
N ALA A 132 34.36 13.54 -48.91
CA ALA A 132 35.37 14.51 -48.41
C ALA A 132 34.68 15.88 -48.06
N GLU A 133 35.36 16.67 -47.20
CA GLU A 133 35.37 18.17 -47.04
C GLU A 133 34.07 18.96 -46.73
N GLU A 134 34.03 20.11 -46.03
CA GLU A 134 34.90 20.90 -45.13
C GLU A 134 34.13 22.20 -44.73
N LYS A 135 34.47 22.82 -43.58
CA LYS A 135 34.16 24.20 -43.07
C LYS A 135 32.77 24.46 -42.45
N ALA A 136 32.58 25.23 -41.37
CA ALA A 136 33.45 26.03 -40.49
C ALA A 136 32.67 26.38 -39.17
N ALA A 137 33.37 26.53 -38.04
CA ALA A 137 32.92 27.26 -36.84
C ALA A 137 33.23 28.78 -37.02
N PRO A 138 32.69 29.77 -36.25
CA PRO A 138 32.75 29.90 -34.77
C PRO A 138 31.46 30.50 -34.11
N ALA A 139 31.12 30.24 -32.83
CA ALA A 139 31.48 30.88 -31.54
C ALA A 139 30.79 32.23 -31.15
N ALA A 140 30.25 32.26 -29.91
CA ALA A 140 29.99 33.41 -28.98
C ALA A 140 28.92 34.45 -29.40
N GLU A 141 28.11 35.14 -28.57
CA GLU A 141 27.92 35.42 -27.13
C GLU A 141 26.49 36.02 -27.00
N GLU A 142 25.62 35.61 -26.07
CA GLU A 142 25.32 36.24 -24.77
C GLU A 142 24.24 37.38 -24.76
N LYS A 143 23.51 37.42 -23.63
CA LYS A 143 22.53 38.40 -23.10
C LYS A 143 21.08 38.12 -23.51
N SER A 144 20.10 38.03 -22.60
CA SER A 144 19.91 38.75 -21.34
C SER A 144 18.82 38.05 -20.51
N ALA A 145 19.13 37.64 -19.28
CA ALA A 145 18.20 37.70 -18.15
C ALA A 145 18.09 39.19 -17.69
N PRO A 146 17.30 39.64 -16.68
CA PRO A 146 16.65 38.83 -15.64
C PRO A 146 15.30 39.35 -15.09
N ALA A 147 14.75 38.54 -14.19
CA ALA A 147 14.11 38.89 -12.91
C ALA A 147 12.93 39.89 -12.84
N ALA A 148 11.83 39.42 -12.24
CA ALA A 148 11.27 40.09 -11.07
C ALA A 148 10.48 39.10 -10.19
N LYS A 149 10.93 39.03 -8.93
CA LYS A 149 10.39 38.34 -7.76
C LYS A 149 9.45 39.32 -7.06
N VAL A 150 8.28 38.90 -6.59
CA VAL A 150 7.60 39.58 -5.46
C VAL A 150 7.02 38.53 -4.51
N GLU A 151 7.62 38.50 -3.34
CA GLU A 151 7.22 37.82 -2.10
C GLU A 151 6.01 38.50 -1.43
N THR A 152 5.16 37.67 -0.82
CA THR A 152 4.73 37.72 0.59
C THR A 152 4.20 39.01 1.22
N THR A 153 2.97 38.93 1.77
CA THR A 153 2.54 39.49 3.07
C THR A 153 1.14 38.90 3.35
N ALA A 154 0.95 37.95 4.27
CA ALA A 154 0.98 38.04 5.73
C ALA A 154 -0.07 39.00 6.33
N GLU A 155 -1.02 38.38 7.03
CA GLU A 155 -1.69 38.82 8.26
C GLU A 155 -2.75 39.94 8.26
N THR A 156 -3.94 39.58 8.74
CA THR A 156 -4.78 40.45 9.60
C THR A 156 -5.46 39.59 10.68
N LYS A 157 -4.81 39.51 11.86
CA LYS A 157 -5.30 39.78 13.23
C LYS A 157 -6.80 39.45 13.53
N THR A 158 -7.15 38.43 14.33
CA THR A 158 -7.16 38.34 15.83
C THR A 158 -8.27 39.15 16.53
N THR A 159 -9.28 38.41 17.07
CA THR A 159 -9.91 38.43 18.43
C THR A 159 -10.61 39.74 18.88
N VAL A 160 -11.67 39.83 19.71
CA VAL A 160 -12.08 39.15 20.97
C VAL A 160 -13.55 39.53 21.32
N GLU A 161 -14.14 38.83 22.30
CA GLU A 161 -15.30 39.18 23.17
C GLU A 161 -16.68 38.90 22.57
N GLY A 162 -17.66 38.26 23.23
CA GLY A 162 -17.82 37.82 24.62
C GLY A 162 -19.33 37.58 24.85
N GLU A 163 -19.65 36.88 25.95
CA GLU A 163 -20.90 36.94 26.72
C GLU A 163 -22.09 36.01 26.35
N ALA A 164 -22.65 35.48 27.45
CA ALA A 164 -23.96 34.83 27.70
C ALA A 164 -24.13 33.33 27.38
#